data_AF-A0A822GZJ2-F1
#
_entry.id   AF-A0A822GZJ2-F1
#
_cell.length_a   1.000
_cell.length_b   1.000
_cell.length_c   1.000
_cell.angle_alpha   90.00
_cell.angle_beta   90.00
_cell.angle_gamma   90.00
#
_symmetry.space_group_name_H-M   'P 1'
#
loop_
_entity.id
_entity.type
_entity.pdbx_description
1 polymer ?
#
loop_
_entity_poly.entity_id
_entity_poly.type
_entity_poly.pdbx_seq_one_letter_code
_entity_poly.pdbx_strand_id
1 'polypeptide(L)'
;MTSSYHCGEYPAIVKQIEEEVYKQFQDFNIIRIKIESLASNEGVPQTDIDKKLFWDKETNYFEFRYRILVRKNDEEQNLTKLRNICRSNRRFHLQISYNALKQPDETDSTYTVKMHLFDVGRENAFKNNDEVIEYLTKNNFPSLKVVREFIVYNTYINYDN
;
A
#
# COMPACT_ATOMS: atom_id res chain seq x y z
N MET A 1 -0.44 -1.85 17.51
CA MET A 1 0.40 -1.91 16.29
C MET A 1 1.82 -1.66 16.73
N THR A 2 2.74 -2.55 16.38
CA THR A 2 4.18 -2.43 16.64
C THR A 2 4.92 -2.51 15.31
N SER A 3 6.12 -1.94 15.22
CA SER A 3 6.97 -2.02 14.03
C SER A 3 8.43 -2.23 14.42
N SER A 4 9.18 -2.89 13.53
CA SER A 4 10.60 -3.21 13.71
C SER A 4 11.28 -3.24 12.34
N TYR A 5 12.60 -3.02 12.31
CA TYR A 5 13.40 -3.08 11.09
C TYR A 5 14.23 -4.35 11.06
N HIS A 6 14.30 -4.97 9.88
CA HIS A 6 15.01 -6.23 9.63
C HIS A 6 15.82 -6.14 8.34
N CYS A 7 16.90 -6.92 8.24
CA CYS A 7 17.70 -7.06 7.04
C CYS A 7 17.95 -8.55 6.77
N GLY A 8 17.76 -8.99 5.54
CA GLY A 8 17.93 -10.39 5.15
C GLY A 8 17.34 -10.67 3.77
N GLU A 9 17.41 -11.94 3.37
CA GLU A 9 17.00 -12.38 2.04
C GLU A 9 15.65 -13.13 2.09
N TYR A 10 14.82 -12.88 1.08
CA TYR A 10 13.62 -13.67 0.85
C TYR A 10 13.98 -15.05 0.25
N PRO A 11 13.34 -16.16 0.66
CA PRO A 11 12.23 -16.24 1.62
C PRO A 11 12.66 -16.42 3.09
N ALA A 12 13.94 -16.65 3.37
CA ALA A 12 14.42 -17.01 4.71
C ALA A 12 14.05 -15.99 5.80
N ILE A 13 14.13 -14.69 5.47
CA ILE A 13 13.84 -13.60 6.40
C ILE A 13 12.38 -13.60 6.88
N VAL A 14 11.44 -14.07 6.06
CA VAL A 14 10.02 -14.14 6.42
C VAL A 14 9.84 -15.09 7.60
N LYS A 15 10.37 -16.31 7.48
CA LYS A 15 10.26 -17.33 8.52
C LYS A 15 10.92 -16.88 9.83
N GLN A 16 12.09 -16.24 9.74
CA GLN A 16 12.77 -15.69 10.91
C GLN A 16 11.89 -14.66 11.63
N ILE A 17 11.34 -13.69 10.89
CA ILE A 17 10.47 -12.64 11.45
C ILE A 17 9.21 -13.24 12.05
N GLU A 18 8.59 -14.22 11.41
CA GLU A 18 7.41 -14.90 11.95
C GLU A 18 7.73 -15.58 13.29
N GLU A 19 8.81 -16.37 13.37
CA GLU A 19 9.23 -17.04 14.60
C GLU A 19 9.51 -16.04 15.73
N GLU A 20 10.18 -14.93 15.42
CA GLU A 20 10.44 -13.84 16.37
C GLU A 20 9.14 -13.21 16.88
N VAL A 21 8.20 -12.90 15.98
CA VAL A 21 6.91 -12.31 16.33
C VAL A 21 6.08 -13.24 17.21
N TYR A 22 5.97 -14.53 16.85
CA TYR A 22 5.21 -15.50 17.66
C TYR A 22 5.84 -15.73 19.03
N LYS A 23 7.16 -15.69 19.13
CA LYS A 23 7.86 -15.79 20.42
C LYS A 23 7.66 -14.53 21.28
N GLN A 24 7.80 -13.34 20.69
CA GLN A 24 7.73 -12.07 21.42
C GLN A 24 6.30 -11.72 21.86
N PHE A 25 5.31 -12.05 21.03
CA PHE A 25 3.91 -11.70 21.27
C PHE A 25 3.04 -12.93 21.58
N GLN A 26 3.61 -13.95 22.22
CA GLN A 26 2.92 -15.20 22.56
C GLN A 26 1.62 -15.01 23.37
N ASP A 27 1.53 -13.91 24.13
CA ASP A 27 0.35 -13.57 24.95
C ASP A 27 -0.75 -12.81 24.17
N PHE A 28 -0.52 -12.53 22.88
CA PHE A 28 -1.45 -11.83 22.01
C PHE A 28 -1.97 -12.74 20.90
N ASN A 29 -3.25 -12.58 20.56
CA ASN A 29 -3.79 -13.16 19.34
C ASN A 29 -3.32 -12.32 18.14
N ILE A 30 -2.28 -12.80 17.44
CA ILE A 30 -1.72 -12.14 16.27
C ILE A 30 -2.70 -12.28 15.10
N ILE A 31 -3.39 -11.19 14.78
CA ILE A 31 -4.40 -11.15 13.71
C ILE A 31 -3.81 -10.94 12.31
N ARG A 32 -2.60 -10.38 12.22
CA ARG A 32 -1.92 -10.08 10.94
C ARG A 32 -0.42 -9.82 11.17
N ILE A 33 0.39 -10.39 10.30
CA ILE A 33 1.81 -10.04 10.13
C ILE A 33 1.94 -9.48 8.72
N LYS A 34 2.55 -8.30 8.59
CA LYS A 34 2.84 -7.66 7.31
C LYS A 34 4.31 -7.25 7.28
N ILE A 35 5.05 -7.71 6.28
CA ILE A 35 6.45 -7.38 6.04
C ILE A 35 6.49 -6.54 4.77
N GLU A 36 6.98 -5.31 4.91
CA GLU A 36 7.04 -4.32 3.83
C GLU A 36 8.49 -3.98 3.52
N SER A 37 8.80 -3.76 2.25
CA SER A 37 10.08 -3.23 1.79
C SER A 37 9.85 -2.03 0.88
N LEU A 38 10.85 -1.16 0.74
CA LEU A 38 10.78 -0.15 -0.31
C LEU A 38 10.78 -0.84 -1.67
N ALA A 39 9.93 -0.40 -2.58
CA ALA A 39 9.88 -0.97 -3.93
C ALA A 39 11.20 -0.79 -4.71
N SER A 40 12.07 0.12 -4.28
CA SER A 40 13.40 0.35 -4.85
C SER A 40 14.48 -0.59 -4.33
N ASN A 41 14.19 -1.42 -3.32
CA ASN A 41 15.20 -2.32 -2.75
C ASN A 41 15.73 -3.31 -3.79
N GLU A 42 16.95 -3.76 -3.57
CA GLU A 42 17.52 -4.90 -4.28
C GLU A 42 16.73 -6.17 -3.96
N GLY A 43 16.62 -7.08 -4.94
CA GLY A 43 15.86 -8.32 -4.81
C GLY A 43 14.35 -8.21 -5.09
N VAL A 44 13.76 -7.01 -5.05
CA VAL A 44 12.36 -6.78 -5.49
C VAL A 44 12.22 -7.20 -6.97
N PRO A 45 11.15 -7.92 -7.37
CA PRO A 45 11.03 -8.46 -8.73
C PRO A 45 11.03 -7.34 -9.76
N GLN A 46 11.97 -7.37 -10.70
CA GLN A 46 12.13 -6.32 -11.70
C GLN A 46 11.03 -6.42 -12.77
N THR A 47 10.82 -7.63 -13.29
CA THR A 47 9.87 -7.91 -14.37
C THR A 47 8.68 -8.76 -13.87
N ASP A 48 7.59 -8.79 -14.64
CA ASP A 48 6.44 -9.67 -14.34
C ASP A 48 6.82 -11.15 -14.36
N ILE A 49 7.84 -11.51 -15.15
CA ILE A 49 8.38 -12.87 -15.22
C ILE A 49 9.07 -13.19 -13.88
N ASP A 50 9.91 -12.30 -13.37
CA ASP A 50 10.57 -12.48 -12.07
C ASP A 50 9.53 -12.63 -10.95
N LYS A 51 8.49 -11.79 -10.97
CA LYS A 51 7.39 -11.87 -9.99
C LYS A 51 6.71 -13.23 -10.01
N LYS A 52 6.51 -13.82 -11.19
CA LYS A 52 5.84 -15.13 -11.34
C LYS A 52 6.73 -16.31 -10.98
N LEU A 53 8.04 -16.21 -11.22
CA LEU A 53 8.97 -17.31 -10.98
C LEU A 53 9.43 -17.41 -9.52
N PHE A 54 9.61 -16.28 -8.84
CA PHE A 54 10.33 -16.25 -7.55
C PHE A 54 9.49 -15.80 -6.36
N TRP A 55 8.26 -15.32 -6.58
CA TRP A 55 7.44 -14.73 -5.53
C TRP A 55 6.04 -15.33 -5.47
N ASP A 56 5.46 -15.35 -4.28
CA ASP A 56 4.12 -15.86 -4.07
C ASP A 56 3.08 -14.89 -4.67
N LYS A 57 2.09 -15.42 -5.39
CA LYS A 57 1.09 -14.61 -6.11
C LYS A 57 0.04 -13.98 -5.20
N GLU A 58 -0.17 -14.55 -4.01
CA GLU A 58 -1.25 -14.15 -3.12
C GLU A 58 -0.73 -13.14 -2.09
N THR A 59 0.42 -13.41 -1.51
CA THR A 59 0.96 -12.65 -0.38
C THR A 59 1.94 -11.54 -0.79
N ASN A 60 2.50 -11.60 -2.01
CA ASN A 60 3.43 -10.60 -2.51
C ASN A 60 2.83 -9.70 -3.59
N TYR A 61 2.91 -8.40 -3.36
CA TYR A 61 2.34 -7.40 -4.26
C TYR A 61 3.03 -6.05 -4.08
N PHE A 62 2.94 -5.20 -5.10
CA PHE A 62 3.29 -3.79 -4.94
C PHE A 62 2.13 -3.04 -4.31
N GLU A 63 2.43 -2.23 -3.30
CA GLU A 63 1.48 -1.33 -2.66
C GLU A 63 1.93 0.12 -2.88
N PHE A 64 1.02 0.92 -3.43
CA PHE A 64 1.22 2.36 -3.61
C PHE A 64 0.22 3.11 -2.76
N ARG A 65 0.70 4.08 -1.98
CA ARG A 65 -0.12 4.90 -1.08
C ARG A 65 0.01 6.37 -1.47
N TYR A 66 -1.09 6.95 -1.95
CA TYR A 66 -1.18 8.33 -2.41
C TYR A 66 -1.83 9.19 -1.32
N ARG A 67 -1.08 10.15 -0.77
CA ARG A 67 -1.60 11.10 0.20
C ARG A 67 -2.31 12.24 -0.54
N ILE A 68 -3.62 12.34 -0.38
CA ILE A 68 -4.49 13.32 -1.03
C ILE A 68 -4.95 14.35 0.00
N LEU A 69 -4.89 15.63 -0.37
CA LEU A 69 -5.44 16.72 0.41
C LEU A 69 -6.90 16.97 0.02
N VAL A 70 -7.79 17.05 0.99
CA VAL A 70 -9.20 17.40 0.80
C VAL A 70 -9.52 18.62 1.66
N ARG A 71 -9.89 19.72 1.00
CA ARG A 71 -10.21 20.98 1.67
C ARG A 71 -11.49 20.87 2.49
N LYS A 72 -11.47 21.40 3.71
CA LYS A 72 -12.57 21.26 4.68
C LYS A 72 -13.88 21.91 4.24
N ASN A 73 -13.80 23.05 3.54
CA ASN A 73 -14.97 23.82 3.10
C ASN A 73 -15.91 23.02 2.17
N ASP A 74 -15.39 22.02 1.46
CA ASP A 74 -16.15 21.14 0.55
C ASP A 74 -15.84 19.66 0.83
N GLU A 75 -15.51 19.30 2.07
CA GLU A 75 -14.94 17.99 2.39
C GLU A 75 -15.84 16.84 1.94
N GLU A 76 -17.13 16.89 2.25
CA GLU A 76 -18.07 15.82 1.92
C GLU A 76 -18.25 15.66 0.40
N GLN A 77 -18.36 16.77 -0.33
CA GLN A 77 -18.50 16.76 -1.77
C GLN A 77 -17.23 16.22 -2.44
N ASN A 78 -16.05 16.69 -2.00
CA ASN A 78 -14.77 16.26 -2.54
C ASN A 78 -14.45 14.81 -2.18
N LEU A 79 -14.78 14.36 -0.96
CA LEU A 79 -14.63 12.96 -0.57
C LEU A 79 -15.56 12.05 -1.38
N THR A 80 -16.78 12.49 -1.66
CA THR A 80 -17.71 11.76 -2.53
C THR A 80 -17.16 11.67 -3.96
N LYS A 81 -16.62 12.77 -4.50
CA LYS A 81 -15.93 12.76 -5.80
C LYS A 81 -14.74 11.80 -5.80
N LEU A 82 -13.88 11.86 -4.79
CA LEU A 82 -12.71 10.97 -4.66
C LEU A 82 -13.11 9.49 -4.58
N ARG A 83 -14.15 9.17 -3.80
CA ARG A 83 -14.74 7.82 -3.73
C ARG A 83 -15.24 7.35 -5.09
N ASN A 84 -15.92 8.22 -5.84
CA ASN A 84 -16.40 7.89 -7.17
C ASN A 84 -15.25 7.65 -8.14
N ILE A 85 -14.21 8.50 -8.13
CA ILE A 85 -13.00 8.33 -8.94
C ILE A 85 -12.33 6.98 -8.66
N CYS A 86 -12.18 6.61 -7.39
CA CYS A 86 -11.59 5.32 -7.02
C CYS A 86 -12.44 4.13 -7.50
N ARG A 87 -13.78 4.23 -7.37
CA ARG A 87 -14.72 3.18 -7.82
C ARG A 87 -14.84 3.07 -9.34
N SER A 88 -14.77 4.19 -10.05
CA SER A 88 -14.89 4.25 -11.51
C SER A 88 -13.65 3.69 -12.20
N ASN A 89 -12.48 3.81 -11.57
CA ASN A 89 -11.25 3.25 -12.11
C ASN A 89 -11.08 1.78 -11.72
N ARG A 90 -11.81 0.90 -12.44
CA ARG A 90 -11.76 -0.55 -12.22
C ARG A 90 -10.41 -1.17 -12.57
N ARG A 91 -9.57 -0.49 -13.35
CA ARG A 91 -8.27 -1.03 -13.78
C ARG A 91 -7.27 -1.15 -12.63
N PHE A 92 -7.28 -0.18 -11.72
CA PHE A 92 -6.28 -0.08 -10.65
C PHE A 92 -6.80 -0.46 -9.27
N HIS A 93 -8.08 -0.85 -9.15
CA HIS A 93 -8.70 -1.26 -7.88
C HIS A 93 -8.38 -0.31 -6.70
N LEU A 94 -8.51 1.00 -6.94
CA LEU A 94 -8.14 2.01 -5.94
C LEU A 94 -9.06 1.96 -4.73
N GLN A 95 -8.47 2.04 -3.54
CA GLN A 95 -9.20 2.02 -2.27
C GLN A 95 -8.86 3.25 -1.45
N ILE A 96 -9.83 3.81 -0.73
CA ILE A 96 -9.60 4.95 0.17
C ILE A 96 -9.54 4.42 1.59
N SER A 97 -8.41 4.67 2.25
CA SER A 97 -8.26 4.48 3.69
C SER A 97 -8.37 5.82 4.40
N TYR A 98 -9.10 5.82 5.52
CA TYR A 98 -9.27 7.01 6.36
C TYR A 98 -8.06 7.15 7.29
N ASN A 99 -7.45 8.34 7.33
CA ASN A 99 -6.46 8.64 8.37
C ASN A 99 -7.21 8.88 9.69
N ALA A 100 -7.00 7.99 10.67
CA ALA A 100 -7.69 8.02 11.96
C ALA A 100 -7.32 9.21 12.87
N LEU A 101 -6.29 9.99 12.52
CA LEU A 101 -5.87 11.19 13.27
C LEU A 101 -6.18 12.45 12.48
N LYS A 102 -7.40 12.97 12.64
CA LYS A 102 -7.69 14.38 12.35
C LYS A 102 -7.18 15.20 13.53
N GLN A 103 -6.21 16.09 13.29
CA GLN A 103 -5.95 17.14 14.27
C GLN A 103 -7.09 18.17 14.18
N PRO A 104 -7.68 18.61 15.32
CA PRO A 104 -8.83 19.52 15.33
C PRO A 104 -8.59 20.84 14.58
N ASP A 105 -7.33 21.27 14.50
CA ASP A 105 -6.92 22.60 14.05
C ASP A 105 -6.37 22.63 12.61
N GLU A 106 -6.34 21.50 11.90
CA GLU A 106 -5.94 21.49 10.48
C GLU A 106 -7.09 21.98 9.59
N THR A 107 -6.79 22.95 8.72
CA THR A 107 -7.73 23.53 7.75
C THR A 107 -8.10 22.56 6.63
N ASP A 108 -7.33 21.49 6.45
CA ASP A 108 -7.50 20.48 5.42
C ASP A 108 -7.43 19.07 6.02
N SER A 109 -8.16 18.12 5.44
CA SER A 109 -8.06 16.71 5.81
C SER A 109 -7.18 15.97 4.81
N THR A 110 -6.37 15.01 5.29
CA THR A 110 -5.59 14.15 4.40
C THR A 110 -6.16 12.74 4.36
N TYR A 111 -6.30 12.22 3.14
CA TYR A 111 -6.80 10.89 2.86
C TYR A 111 -5.71 10.08 2.16
N THR A 112 -5.72 8.76 2.36
CA THR A 112 -4.76 7.87 1.70
C THR A 112 -5.52 7.00 0.72
N VAL A 113 -5.23 7.17 -0.57
CA VAL A 113 -5.67 6.23 -1.62
C VAL A 113 -4.61 5.14 -1.72
N LYS A 114 -5.02 3.88 -1.78
CA LYS A 114 -4.15 2.70 -1.95
C LYS A 114 -4.40 2.05 -3.30
N MET A 115 -3.35 1.51 -3.88
CA MET A 115 -3.38 0.62 -5.04
C MET A 115 -2.55 -0.63 -4.72
N HIS A 116 -3.12 -1.81 -4.95
CA HIS A 116 -2.41 -3.07 -4.85
C HIS A 116 -2.27 -3.67 -6.26
N LEU A 117 -1.05 -4.04 -6.64
CA LEU A 117 -0.77 -4.72 -7.89
C LEU A 117 -0.13 -6.08 -7.64
N PHE A 118 -0.89 -7.12 -7.97
CA PHE A 118 -0.46 -8.52 -7.93
C PHE A 118 0.12 -8.92 -9.28
N ASP A 119 0.99 -9.93 -9.30
CA ASP A 119 1.56 -10.53 -10.52
C ASP A 119 2.30 -9.58 -11.48
N VAL A 120 2.73 -8.41 -10.98
CA VAL A 120 3.54 -7.46 -11.73
C VAL A 120 4.94 -7.33 -11.14
N GLY A 121 5.92 -7.06 -12.00
CA GLY A 121 7.25 -6.60 -11.61
C GLY A 121 7.30 -5.08 -11.43
N ARG A 122 8.42 -4.61 -10.89
CA ARG A 122 8.68 -3.20 -10.57
C ARG A 122 8.47 -2.26 -11.76
N GLU A 123 8.91 -2.66 -12.95
CA GLU A 123 8.77 -1.82 -14.17
C GLU A 123 7.31 -1.49 -14.46
N ASN A 124 6.48 -2.52 -14.55
CA ASN A 124 5.05 -2.35 -14.78
C ASN A 124 4.36 -1.72 -13.57
N ALA A 125 4.74 -2.08 -12.35
CA ALA A 125 4.19 -1.47 -11.15
C ALA A 125 4.39 0.04 -11.13
N PHE A 126 5.59 0.52 -11.50
CA PHE A 126 5.90 1.96 -11.53
C PHE A 126 5.17 2.66 -12.66
N LYS A 127 5.06 2.03 -13.84
CA LYS A 127 4.23 2.56 -14.93
C LYS A 127 2.77 2.74 -14.52
N ASN A 128 2.17 1.73 -13.87
CA ASN A 128 0.79 1.82 -13.38
C ASN A 128 0.66 2.89 -12.28
N ASN A 129 1.65 3.05 -11.41
CA ASN A 129 1.70 4.13 -10.44
C ASN A 129 1.67 5.52 -11.12
N ASP A 130 2.47 5.72 -12.15
CA ASP A 130 2.54 7.00 -12.85
C ASP A 130 1.21 7.30 -13.57
N GLU A 131 0.58 6.29 -14.17
CA GLU A 131 -0.77 6.41 -14.75
C GLU A 131 -1.83 6.80 -13.70
N VAL A 132 -1.75 6.28 -12.48
CA VAL A 132 -2.67 6.66 -11.38
C VAL A 132 -2.41 8.08 -10.90
N ILE A 133 -1.15 8.51 -10.78
CA ILE A 133 -0.82 9.90 -10.40
C ILE A 133 -1.41 10.88 -11.42
N GLU A 134 -1.23 10.60 -12.72
CA GLU A 134 -1.84 11.41 -13.76
C GLU A 134 -3.36 11.40 -13.68
N TYR A 135 -3.97 10.23 -13.48
CA TYR A 135 -5.42 10.09 -13.38
C TYR A 135 -5.99 10.89 -12.22
N LEU A 136 -5.40 10.78 -11.03
CA LEU A 136 -5.81 11.54 -9.85
C LEU A 136 -5.64 13.05 -10.06
N THR A 137 -4.52 13.47 -10.66
CA THR A 137 -4.24 14.89 -10.97
C THR A 137 -5.25 15.46 -11.97
N LYS A 138 -5.54 14.74 -13.06
CA LYS A 138 -6.55 15.13 -14.07
C LYS A 138 -7.95 15.28 -13.47
N ASN A 139 -8.22 14.61 -12.35
CA ASN A 139 -9.49 14.71 -11.62
C ASN A 139 -9.43 15.69 -10.43
N ASN A 140 -8.44 16.60 -10.39
CA ASN A 140 -8.24 17.61 -9.33
C ASN A 140 -7.90 17.05 -7.94
N PHE A 141 -7.30 15.86 -7.88
CA PHE A 141 -6.80 15.27 -6.63
C PHE A 141 -5.30 14.93 -6.74
N PRO A 142 -4.41 15.93 -6.95
CA PRO A 142 -2.98 15.66 -7.00
C PRO A 142 -2.48 15.05 -5.67
N SER A 143 -1.60 14.06 -5.78
CA SER A 143 -0.98 13.44 -4.60
C SER A 143 0.11 14.34 -4.01
N LEU A 144 0.03 14.64 -2.72
CA LEU A 144 1.08 15.35 -1.98
C LEU A 144 2.34 14.50 -1.81
N LYS A 145 2.14 13.19 -1.64
CA LYS A 145 3.20 12.20 -1.44
C LYS A 145 2.73 10.87 -1.99
N VAL A 146 3.68 10.11 -2.52
CA VAL A 146 3.48 8.71 -2.90
C VAL A 146 4.49 7.85 -2.17
N VAL A 147 4.00 6.86 -1.42
CA VAL A 147 4.83 5.79 -0.85
C VAL A 147 4.75 4.59 -1.79
N ARG A 148 5.90 3.98 -2.09
CA ARG A 148 6.05 2.87 -3.04
C ARG A 148 6.70 1.70 -2.31
N GLU A 149 5.91 0.68 -2.04
CA GLU A 149 6.35 -0.48 -1.26
C GLU A 149 6.12 -1.76 -2.05
N PHE A 150 6.94 -2.75 -1.71
CA PHE A 150 6.72 -4.12 -2.10
C PHE A 150 6.46 -4.93 -0.84
N ILE A 151 5.29 -5.56 -0.79
CA ILE A 151 4.85 -6.37 0.33
C ILE A 151 5.51 -7.74 0.20
N VAL A 152 6.45 -8.02 1.09
CA VAL A 152 7.25 -9.24 1.13
C VAL A 152 6.49 -10.39 1.79
N TYR A 153 5.54 -10.07 2.66
CA TYR A 153 4.68 -11.06 3.28
C TYR A 153 3.45 -10.38 3.90
N ASN A 154 2.28 -11.02 3.81
CA ASN A 154 1.07 -10.54 4.46
C ASN A 154 0.15 -11.73 4.80
N THR A 155 0.00 -12.06 6.08
CA THR A 155 -0.85 -13.19 6.51
C THR A 155 -2.34 -12.92 6.33
N TYR A 156 -2.75 -11.65 6.19
CA TYR A 156 -4.15 -11.30 5.98
C TYR A 156 -4.34 -10.07 5.08
N ILE A 157 -4.48 -10.33 3.78
CA ILE A 157 -4.58 -9.32 2.72
C ILE A 157 -5.84 -8.45 2.85
N ASN A 158 -6.95 -9.05 3.32
CA ASN A 158 -8.25 -8.38 3.36
C ASN A 158 -8.47 -7.50 4.59
N TYR A 159 -7.50 -7.39 5.51
CA TYR A 159 -7.67 -6.57 6.72
C TYR A 159 -7.72 -5.06 6.42
N ASP A 160 -7.14 -4.64 5.29
CA ASP A 160 -7.11 -3.22 4.87
C ASP A 160 -8.30 -2.81 3.99
N ASN A 161 -9.23 -3.73 3.71
CA ASN A 161 -10.41 -3.50 2.85
C ASN A 161 -11.61 -2.93 3.61
#